data_AF-A0A1C4X3Y6-F1
#
_entry.id   AF-A0A1C4X3Y6-F1
#
_cell.length_a   1.000
_cell.length_b   1.000
_cell.length_c   1.000
_cell.angle_alpha   90.00
_cell.angle_beta   90.00
_cell.angle_gamma   90.00
#
_symmetry.space_group_name_H-M   'P 1'
#
loop_
_entity.id
_entity.type
_entity.pdbx_description
1 polymer ?
#
loop_
_entity_poly.entity_id
_entity_poly.type
_entity_poly.pdbx_seq_one_letter_code
_entity_poly.pdbx_strand_id
1 'polypeptide(L)'
;MSTDSSWGDYLSTDTSVADTGIDAFAATVEPIMPVVEPVLPEPVLDVVDSEIAGAAADQDWSDWHAASGDQWAESAQDWVDYANENLAAGNLEAAESGMAYAADHAHIADSNYDVSLDYSTQAVTHLDTAVAEVAPYDTYDAGTSFDIAE
;
A
#
# COMPACT_ATOMS: atom_id res chain seq x y z
N MET A 1 13.54 13.73 -31.27
CA MET A 1 12.66 14.64 -30.51
C MET A 1 11.29 14.00 -30.47
N SER A 2 10.84 13.55 -29.30
CA SER A 2 9.50 12.99 -29.10
C SER A 2 8.95 13.58 -27.80
N THR A 3 7.77 14.18 -27.93
CA THR A 3 6.86 14.77 -26.92
C THR A 3 5.50 14.72 -27.65
N ASP A 4 4.36 14.36 -27.10
CA ASP A 4 3.93 13.93 -25.78
C ASP A 4 2.49 13.36 -25.99
N SER A 5 2.04 12.59 -25.02
CA SER A 5 0.70 12.14 -24.69
C SER A 5 -0.47 12.96 -25.22
N SER A 6 -1.55 12.28 -25.59
CA SER A 6 -2.82 12.50 -24.88
C SER A 6 -3.74 11.31 -25.04
N TRP A 7 -4.11 10.73 -23.90
CA TRP A 7 -5.38 10.06 -23.67
C TRP A 7 -6.53 10.80 -24.36
N GLY A 8 -7.13 10.17 -25.36
CA GLY A 8 -8.24 10.74 -26.09
C GLY A 8 -8.84 9.69 -26.99
N ASP A 9 -9.91 9.07 -26.49
CA ASP A 9 -11.11 8.66 -27.24
C ASP A 9 -11.67 7.31 -26.76
N TYR A 10 -12.33 7.31 -25.60
CA TYR A 10 -13.22 6.21 -25.17
C TYR A 10 -14.70 6.61 -25.20
N LEU A 11 -15.04 7.76 -25.79
CA LEU A 11 -16.41 8.26 -25.81
C LEU A 11 -16.93 8.55 -27.22
N SER A 12 -16.79 7.57 -28.11
CA SER A 12 -17.56 7.51 -29.34
C SER A 12 -17.30 6.16 -30.02
N THR A 13 -18.18 5.18 -29.85
CA THR A 13 -19.04 4.68 -30.94
C THR A 13 -19.98 3.59 -30.39
N ASP A 14 -21.26 3.84 -30.55
CA ASP A 14 -22.38 2.90 -30.58
C ASP A 14 -22.00 1.44 -30.93
N THR A 15 -22.35 0.48 -30.07
CA THR A 15 -22.67 -0.88 -30.51
C THR A 15 -23.86 -1.36 -29.70
N SER A 16 -25.05 -1.10 -30.24
CA SER A 16 -26.25 -1.82 -29.86
C SER A 16 -26.12 -3.27 -30.33
N VAL A 17 -25.96 -4.20 -29.39
CA VAL A 17 -26.08 -5.63 -29.70
C VAL A 17 -27.57 -5.98 -29.66
N ALA A 18 -28.10 -6.42 -30.79
CA ALA A 18 -29.47 -6.90 -30.90
C ALA A 18 -29.62 -8.28 -30.22
N ASP A 19 -30.63 -8.35 -29.36
CA ASP A 19 -31.18 -9.55 -28.73
C ASP A 19 -31.70 -10.54 -29.78
N THR A 20 -31.12 -11.75 -29.80
CA THR A 20 -31.73 -12.93 -30.43
C THR A 20 -31.42 -14.21 -29.65
N GLY A 21 -32.29 -14.52 -28.69
CA GLY A 21 -32.88 -15.86 -28.59
C GLY A 21 -32.34 -16.82 -27.53
N ILE A 22 -33.08 -16.95 -26.42
CA ILE A 22 -33.35 -18.24 -25.78
C ILE A 22 -34.86 -18.30 -25.46
N ASP A 23 -35.66 -18.61 -26.48
CA ASP A 23 -37.00 -19.16 -26.32
C ASP A 23 -36.86 -20.63 -25.90
N ALA A 24 -36.70 -20.89 -24.58
CA ALA A 24 -37.11 -22.14 -23.91
C ALA A 24 -36.56 -22.21 -22.48
N PHE A 25 -37.10 -21.40 -21.56
CA PHE A 25 -37.41 -21.85 -20.20
C PHE A 25 -38.32 -20.79 -19.58
N ALA A 26 -39.63 -21.07 -19.52
CA ALA A 26 -40.56 -20.31 -18.71
C ALA A 26 -40.29 -20.65 -17.23
N ALA A 27 -39.14 -20.22 -16.70
CA ALA A 27 -39.00 -19.95 -15.29
C ALA A 27 -39.60 -18.56 -15.08
N THR A 28 -40.58 -18.46 -14.20
CA THR A 28 -41.04 -17.19 -13.65
C THR A 28 -39.82 -16.47 -13.08
N VAL A 29 -39.23 -15.57 -13.86
CA VAL A 29 -38.20 -14.66 -13.35
C VAL A 29 -38.98 -13.71 -12.45
N GLU A 30 -38.97 -13.99 -11.15
CA GLU A 30 -39.27 -12.95 -10.17
C GLU A 30 -38.44 -11.72 -10.55
N PRO A 31 -39.02 -10.51 -10.52
CA PRO A 31 -38.25 -9.32 -10.86
C PRO A 31 -36.99 -9.35 -10.00
N ILE A 32 -35.83 -9.49 -10.64
CA ILE A 32 -34.54 -9.32 -9.98
C ILE A 32 -34.63 -7.91 -9.43
N MET A 33 -34.85 -7.79 -8.12
CA MET A 33 -34.82 -6.48 -7.47
C MET A 33 -33.49 -5.86 -7.88
N PRO A 34 -33.46 -4.59 -8.29
CA PRO A 34 -32.19 -3.94 -8.54
C PRO A 34 -31.34 -4.15 -7.29
N VAL A 35 -30.20 -4.83 -7.46
CA VAL A 35 -29.17 -4.81 -6.44
C VAL A 35 -28.75 -3.35 -6.39
N VAL A 36 -29.30 -2.62 -5.43
CA VAL A 36 -28.83 -1.29 -5.10
C VAL A 36 -27.49 -1.54 -4.46
N GLU A 37 -26.40 -1.39 -5.23
CA GLU A 37 -25.08 -1.36 -4.62
C GLU A 37 -25.11 -0.31 -3.51
N PRO A 38 -24.62 -0.64 -2.30
CA PRO A 38 -24.55 0.33 -1.22
C PRO A 38 -23.63 1.47 -1.67
N VAL A 39 -24.22 2.59 -2.06
CA VAL A 39 -23.48 3.82 -2.38
C VAL A 39 -23.17 4.49 -1.04
N LEU A 40 -21.90 4.59 -0.71
CA LEU A 40 -21.45 5.38 0.44
C LEU A 40 -21.86 6.85 0.23
N PRO A 41 -22.34 7.55 1.27
CA PRO A 41 -22.59 8.98 1.16
C PRO A 41 -21.29 9.71 0.76
N GLU A 42 -21.40 10.74 -0.10
CA GLU A 42 -20.25 11.58 -0.50
C GLU A 42 -19.34 12.01 0.65
N PRO A 43 -19.82 12.47 1.83
CA PRO A 43 -18.91 12.83 2.92
C PRO A 43 -18.10 11.64 3.46
N VAL A 44 -18.59 10.41 3.34
CA VAL A 44 -17.85 9.20 3.73
C VAL A 44 -16.85 8.82 2.65
N LEU A 45 -17.23 8.94 1.37
CA LEU A 45 -16.32 8.71 0.24
C LEU A 45 -15.11 9.66 0.30
N ASP A 46 -15.34 10.95 0.53
CA ASP A 46 -14.25 11.93 0.61
C ASP A 46 -13.27 11.62 1.76
N VAL A 47 -13.79 11.16 2.90
CA VAL A 47 -12.94 10.75 4.04
C VAL A 47 -12.16 9.49 3.68
N VAL A 48 -12.82 8.45 3.16
CA VAL A 48 -12.16 7.20 2.77
C VAL A 48 -11.07 7.45 1.72
N ASP A 49 -11.33 8.28 0.71
CA ASP A 49 -10.35 8.63 -0.31
C ASP A 49 -9.16 9.38 0.29
N SER A 50 -9.41 10.32 1.23
CA SER A 50 -8.36 11.04 1.95
C SER A 50 -7.51 10.10 2.81
N GLU A 51 -8.13 9.17 3.52
CA GLU A 51 -7.44 8.20 4.38
C GLU A 51 -6.62 7.21 3.53
N ILE A 52 -7.15 6.72 2.41
CA ILE A 52 -6.40 5.86 1.47
C ILE A 52 -5.20 6.61 0.89
N ALA A 53 -5.38 7.88 0.51
CA ALA A 53 -4.28 8.71 0.03
C ALA A 53 -3.21 8.95 1.10
N GLY A 54 -3.62 9.16 2.36
CA GLY A 54 -2.72 9.25 3.51
C GLY A 54 -1.94 7.96 3.72
N ALA A 55 -2.61 6.81 3.72
CA ALA A 55 -1.98 5.50 3.86
C ALA A 55 -0.93 5.23 2.76
N ALA A 56 -1.24 5.58 1.51
CA ALA A 56 -0.30 5.43 0.40
C ALA A 56 0.93 6.33 0.57
N ALA A 57 0.73 7.58 0.98
CA ALA A 57 1.82 8.52 1.21
C ALA A 57 2.73 8.07 2.36
N ASP A 58 2.16 7.55 3.45
CA ASP A 58 2.94 7.01 4.56
C ASP A 58 3.69 5.74 4.16
N GLN A 59 3.10 4.86 3.34
CA GLN A 59 3.80 3.70 2.81
C GLN A 59 4.98 4.11 1.93
N ASP A 60 4.83 5.12 1.07
CA ASP A 60 5.92 5.63 0.24
C ASP A 60 7.08 6.18 1.10
N TRP A 61 6.76 6.90 2.18
CA TRP A 61 7.77 7.38 3.14
C TRP A 61 8.44 6.23 3.90
N SER A 62 7.66 5.23 4.31
CA SER A 62 8.17 4.01 4.94
C SER A 62 9.19 3.31 4.04
N ASP A 63 8.86 3.11 2.77
CA ASP A 63 9.72 2.45 1.78
C ASP A 63 10.98 3.26 1.50
N TRP A 64 10.87 4.59 1.39
CA TRP A 64 12.02 5.47 1.18
C TRP A 64 13.01 5.41 2.35
N HIS A 65 12.50 5.39 3.58
CA HIS A 65 13.32 5.27 4.79
C HIS A 65 13.98 3.89 4.88
N ALA A 66 13.26 2.80 4.60
CA ALA A 66 13.83 1.46 4.57
C ALA A 66 14.98 1.36 3.55
N ALA A 67 14.77 1.83 2.33
CA ALA A 67 15.79 1.84 1.28
C ALA A 67 16.99 2.74 1.63
N SER A 68 16.76 3.84 2.36
CA SER A 68 17.84 4.68 2.89
C SER A 68 18.61 3.95 4.00
N GLY A 69 17.92 3.22 4.86
CA GLY A 69 18.50 2.35 5.89
C GLY A 69 19.42 1.29 5.28
N ASP A 70 18.97 0.62 4.20
CA ASP A 70 19.77 -0.37 3.47
C ASP A 70 21.09 0.24 2.96
N GLN A 71 21.04 1.42 2.36
CA GLN A 71 22.24 2.11 1.86
C GLN A 71 23.23 2.46 2.97
N TRP A 72 22.74 2.91 4.14
CA TRP A 72 23.59 3.20 5.28
C TRP A 72 24.18 1.93 5.90
N ALA A 73 23.42 0.83 5.93
CA ALA A 73 23.89 -0.47 6.40
C ALA A 73 24.99 -1.05 5.47
N GLU A 74 24.81 -0.97 4.16
CA GLU A 74 25.84 -1.32 3.17
C GLU A 74 27.11 -0.48 3.38
N SER A 75 26.94 0.84 3.55
CA SER A 75 28.08 1.73 3.80
C SER A 75 28.77 1.45 5.13
N ALA A 76 28.04 1.01 6.18
CA ALA A 76 28.64 0.55 7.42
C ALA A 76 29.52 -0.70 7.21
N GLN A 77 29.06 -1.64 6.37
CA GLN A 77 29.82 -2.84 6.03
C GLN A 77 31.11 -2.50 5.25
N ASP A 78 31.06 -1.55 4.33
CA ASP A 78 32.26 -1.06 3.62
C ASP A 78 33.33 -0.54 4.60
N TRP A 79 32.90 0.18 5.65
CA TRP A 79 33.80 0.66 6.69
C TRP A 79 34.37 -0.45 7.58
N VAL A 80 33.58 -1.50 7.86
CA VAL A 80 34.06 -2.71 8.55
C VAL A 80 35.14 -3.39 7.70
N ASP A 81 34.93 -3.52 6.40
CA ASP A 81 35.89 -4.14 5.49
C ASP A 81 37.18 -3.30 5.41
N TYR A 82 37.07 -1.98 5.27
CA TYR A 82 38.20 -1.06 5.35
C TYR A 82 38.99 -1.20 6.67
N ALA A 83 38.29 -1.31 7.80
CA ALA A 83 38.92 -1.48 9.10
C ALA A 83 39.66 -2.82 9.20
N ASN A 84 39.07 -3.89 8.70
CA ASN A 84 39.67 -5.23 8.69
C ASN A 84 40.93 -5.29 7.81
N GLU A 85 40.91 -4.66 6.64
CA GLU A 85 42.08 -4.55 5.77
C GLU A 85 43.23 -3.79 6.46
N ASN A 86 42.92 -2.69 7.15
CA ASN A 86 43.91 -1.92 7.90
C ASN A 86 44.44 -2.67 9.12
N LEU A 87 43.58 -3.41 9.82
CA LEU A 87 43.99 -4.27 10.93
C LEU A 87 44.97 -5.35 10.47
N ALA A 88 44.69 -6.00 9.32
CA ALA A 88 45.57 -6.99 8.72
C ALA A 88 46.92 -6.38 8.27
N ALA A 89 46.92 -5.12 7.86
CA ALA A 89 48.13 -4.37 7.52
C ALA A 89 48.90 -3.83 8.75
N GLY A 90 48.36 -3.96 9.96
CA GLY A 90 48.94 -3.43 11.19
C GLY A 90 48.70 -1.92 11.42
N ASN A 91 47.83 -1.30 10.63
CA ASN A 91 47.46 0.10 10.73
C ASN A 91 46.33 0.29 11.76
N LEU A 92 46.65 0.18 13.05
CA LEU A 92 45.64 0.16 14.12
C LEU A 92 44.78 1.44 14.20
N GLU A 93 45.38 2.63 14.05
CA GLU A 93 44.63 3.89 14.10
C GLU A 93 43.61 4.00 12.97
N ALA A 94 43.97 3.55 11.76
CA ALA A 94 43.05 3.55 10.62
C ALA A 94 41.92 2.53 10.80
N ALA A 95 42.22 1.36 11.38
CA ALA A 95 41.22 0.36 11.70
C ALA A 95 40.22 0.84 12.77
N GLU A 96 40.72 1.51 13.82
CA GLU A 96 39.86 2.10 14.86
C GLU A 96 38.95 3.18 14.28
N SER A 97 39.49 4.08 13.45
CA SER A 97 38.68 5.09 12.76
C SER A 97 37.64 4.47 11.84
N GLY A 98 37.99 3.40 11.10
CA GLY A 98 37.04 2.68 10.24
C GLY A 98 35.89 2.08 11.03
N MET A 99 36.18 1.44 12.18
CA MET A 99 35.14 0.89 13.06
C MET A 99 34.25 1.97 13.67
N ALA A 100 34.79 3.15 13.98
CA ALA A 100 33.99 4.29 14.44
C ALA A 100 33.01 4.75 13.35
N TYR A 101 33.46 4.91 12.10
CA TYR A 101 32.57 5.26 10.99
C TYR A 101 31.53 4.18 10.69
N ALA A 102 31.91 2.90 10.77
CA ALA A 102 30.95 1.80 10.63
C ALA A 102 29.84 1.88 11.68
N ALA A 103 30.19 2.16 12.95
CA ALA A 103 29.21 2.31 14.03
C ALA A 103 28.27 3.51 13.80
N ASP A 104 28.81 4.65 13.37
CA ASP A 104 28.01 5.84 13.04
C ASP A 104 27.03 5.56 11.90
N HIS A 105 27.48 4.89 10.83
CA HIS A 105 26.63 4.53 9.70
C HIS A 105 25.56 3.50 10.09
N ALA A 106 25.91 2.50 10.90
CA ALA A 106 24.95 1.53 11.43
C ALA A 106 23.87 2.19 12.29
N HIS A 107 24.24 3.21 13.09
CA HIS A 107 23.27 3.96 13.88
C HIS A 107 22.31 4.78 12.99
N ILE A 108 22.81 5.37 11.90
CA ILE A 108 21.95 6.07 10.93
C ILE A 108 21.01 5.10 10.22
N ALA A 109 21.49 3.89 9.88
CA ALA A 109 20.65 2.84 9.30
C ALA A 109 19.51 2.45 10.25
N ASP A 110 19.84 2.17 11.52
CA ASP A 110 18.88 1.83 12.58
C ASP A 110 17.79 2.92 12.72
N SER A 111 18.21 4.19 12.80
CA SER A 111 17.27 5.31 12.88
C SER A 111 16.36 5.42 11.65
N ASN A 112 16.81 5.02 10.46
CA ASN A 112 15.96 5.01 9.27
C ASN A 112 14.94 3.87 9.32
N TYR A 113 15.32 2.69 9.81
CA TYR A 113 14.37 1.59 9.98
C TYR A 113 13.31 1.89 11.03
N ASP A 114 13.67 2.54 12.14
CA ASP A 114 12.70 2.98 13.14
C ASP A 114 11.67 3.94 12.53
N VAL A 115 12.12 4.94 11.76
CA VAL A 115 11.22 5.89 11.10
C VAL A 115 10.38 5.20 10.02
N SER A 116 10.95 4.25 9.29
CA SER A 116 10.21 3.43 8.32
C SER A 116 9.07 2.68 8.99
N LEU A 117 9.32 2.07 10.16
CA LEU A 117 8.30 1.35 10.92
C LEU A 117 7.18 2.28 11.42
N ASP A 118 7.56 3.47 11.91
CA ASP A 118 6.60 4.50 12.36
C ASP A 118 5.66 4.93 11.24
N TYR A 119 6.18 5.16 10.03
CA TYR A 119 5.35 5.46 8.87
C TYR A 119 4.47 4.29 8.45
N SER A 120 4.98 3.04 8.44
CA SER A 120 4.13 1.87 8.13
C SER A 120 2.97 1.71 9.12
N THR A 121 3.20 2.06 10.40
CA THR A 121 2.18 2.04 11.44
C THR A 121 1.13 3.12 11.23
N GLN A 122 1.52 4.30 10.78
CA GLN A 122 0.60 5.36 10.40
C GLN A 122 -0.24 4.98 9.17
N ALA A 123 0.37 4.32 8.17
CA ALA A 123 -0.37 3.80 7.03
C ALA A 123 -1.47 2.81 7.44
N VAL A 124 -1.17 1.90 8.38
CA VAL A 124 -2.18 1.00 8.96
C VAL A 124 -3.28 1.78 9.70
N THR A 125 -2.93 2.82 10.44
CA THR A 125 -3.90 3.65 11.18
C THR A 125 -4.87 4.36 10.22
N HIS A 126 -4.38 4.86 9.09
CA HIS A 126 -5.21 5.44 8.04
C HIS A 126 -6.16 4.40 7.43
N LEU A 127 -5.67 3.19 7.15
CA LEU A 127 -6.51 2.10 6.64
C LEU A 127 -7.58 1.66 7.66
N ASP A 128 -7.24 1.55 8.94
CA ASP A 128 -8.19 1.24 10.01
C ASP A 128 -9.29 2.32 10.12
N THR A 129 -8.90 3.58 9.93
CA THR A 129 -9.86 4.71 9.91
C THR A 129 -10.78 4.62 8.70
N ALA A 130 -10.25 4.37 7.50
CA ALA A 130 -11.05 4.17 6.30
C ALA A 130 -12.05 3.00 6.46
N VAL A 131 -11.61 1.87 7.04
CA VAL A 131 -12.47 0.72 7.32
C VAL A 131 -13.58 1.08 8.32
N ALA A 132 -13.25 1.84 9.37
CA ALA A 132 -14.23 2.27 10.37
C ALA A 132 -15.32 3.19 9.79
N GLU A 133 -14.97 4.04 8.81
CA GLU A 133 -15.92 4.91 8.10
C GLU A 133 -16.89 4.12 7.19
N VAL A 134 -16.42 3.01 6.61
CA VAL A 134 -17.24 2.15 5.74
C VAL A 134 -18.10 1.16 6.55
N ALA A 135 -17.63 0.71 7.72
CA ALA A 135 -18.30 -0.32 8.52
C ALA A 135 -19.81 -0.12 8.77
N PRO A 136 -20.32 1.10 9.02
CA PRO A 136 -21.77 1.33 9.21
C PRO A 136 -22.62 1.07 7.96
N TYR A 137 -22.01 1.00 6.78
CA TYR A 137 -22.67 0.81 5.49
C TYR A 137 -22.53 -0.61 4.96
N ASP A 138 -21.79 -1.48 5.65
CA ASP A 138 -21.72 -2.90 5.34
C ASP A 138 -23.05 -3.57 5.71
N THR A 139 -23.90 -3.75 4.69
CA THR A 139 -25.24 -4.34 4.82
C THR A 139 -25.21 -5.87 4.72
N TYR A 140 -24.04 -6.50 4.55
CA TYR A 140 -23.92 -7.96 4.44
C TYR A 140 -24.01 -8.71 5.78
N ASP A 141 -24.02 -8.04 6.93
CA ASP A 141 -24.26 -8.68 8.25
C ASP A 141 -25.75 -8.79 8.64
N ALA A 142 -26.66 -8.50 7.70
CA ALA A 142 -28.11 -8.63 7.91
C ALA A 142 -28.73 -9.73 7.03
N GLY A 143 -28.39 -11.02 7.22
CA GLY A 143 -29.16 -12.05 6.52
C GLY A 143 -28.73 -13.51 6.48
N THR A 144 -27.78 -14.00 7.27
CA THR A 144 -27.58 -15.45 7.38
C THR A 144 -27.54 -15.93 8.82
N SER A 145 -28.63 -15.68 9.57
CA SER A 145 -29.04 -16.66 10.57
C SER A 145 -29.34 -17.96 9.83
N PHE A 146 -28.35 -18.83 9.74
CA PHE A 146 -28.55 -20.21 9.30
C PHE A 146 -29.36 -20.88 10.41
N ASP A 147 -30.69 -20.85 10.28
CA ASP A 147 -31.58 -21.66 11.11
C ASP A 147 -31.21 -23.12 10.87
N ILE A 148 -30.40 -23.68 11.77
CA ILE A 148 -30.21 -25.13 11.87
C ILE A 148 -31.52 -25.66 12.46
N ALA A 149 -32.44 -26.08 11.59
CA ALA A 149 -33.60 -26.86 11.98
C ALA A 149 -33.13 -28.25 12.47
N GLU A 150 -33.52 -28.59 13.71
CA GLU A 150 -33.42 -29.92 14.32
C GLU A 150 -34.22 -31.00 13.55
#